data_AF-A0A950VHE5-F1
#
_entry.id   AF-A0A950VHE5-F1
#
_cell.length_a   1.000
_cell.length_b   1.000
_cell.length_c   1.000
_cell.angle_alpha   90.00
_cell.angle_beta   90.00
_cell.angle_gamma   90.00
#
_symmetry.space_group_name_H-M   'P 1'
#
loop_
_entity.id
_entity.type
_entity.pdbx_description
1 polymer ?
#
loop_
_entity_poly.entity_id
_entity_poly.type
_entity_poly.pdbx_seq_one_letter_code
_entity_poly.pdbx_strand_id
1 'polypeptide(L)'
;MLIIGLAYLMNYSGLNYTLGLAVSKVGRVFVVLSPFLGWVAGVLSGSDTSGNALFGNLQVVAARQLNLNPVLLAASNSAGGVMGKMISPQNIATGVSVTDLKGQEGVVFARTFRHSVFLTLLLGVLVALYQFVFPGVIPPH
;
A
#
# COMPACT_ATOMS: atom_id res chain seq x y z
N MET A 1 -1.58 -1.92 18.48
CA MET A 1 -2.08 -0.78 19.29
C MET A 1 -1.28 0.49 19.02
N LEU A 2 0.05 0.49 19.15
CA LEU A 2 0.89 1.69 18.88
C LEU A 2 0.72 2.26 17.45
N ILE A 3 0.70 1.40 16.42
CA ILE A 3 0.53 1.84 15.02
C ILE A 3 -0.82 2.50 14.78
N ILE A 4 -1.89 1.99 15.41
CA ILE A 4 -3.23 2.58 15.31
C ILE A 4 -3.25 3.93 16.04
N GLY A 5 -2.62 4.04 17.22
CA GLY A 5 -2.47 5.32 17.92
C GLY A 5 -1.68 6.35 17.11
N LEU A 6 -0.59 5.93 16.46
CA LEU A 6 0.17 6.76 15.52
C LEU A 6 -0.70 7.18 14.33
N ALA A 7 -1.47 6.26 13.74
CA ALA A 7 -2.39 6.57 12.66
C ALA A 7 -3.42 7.64 13.08
N TYR A 8 -4.03 7.51 14.26
CA TYR A 8 -4.91 8.56 14.78
C TYR A 8 -4.18 9.88 14.96
N LEU A 9 -2.97 9.87 15.55
CA LEU A 9 -2.16 11.08 15.70
C LEU A 9 -1.85 11.73 14.34
N MET A 10 -1.47 10.95 13.33
CA MET A 10 -1.19 11.44 11.96
C MET A 10 -2.43 12.03 11.28
N ASN A 11 -3.61 11.46 11.54
CA ASN A 11 -4.87 11.99 11.04
C ASN A 11 -5.27 13.28 11.77
N TYR A 12 -5.22 13.29 13.11
CA TYR A 12 -5.64 14.45 13.92
C TYR A 12 -4.65 15.63 13.84
N SER A 13 -3.35 15.37 13.72
CA SER A 13 -2.33 16.42 13.53
C SER A 13 -2.31 16.98 12.11
N GLY A 14 -3.13 16.46 11.18
CA GLY A 14 -3.13 16.87 9.78
C GLY A 14 -1.92 16.37 8.97
N LEU A 15 -1.05 15.52 9.54
CA LEU A 15 0.12 15.00 8.85
C LEU A 15 -0.27 14.23 7.58
N ASN A 16 -1.30 13.39 7.63
CA ASN A 16 -1.81 12.67 6.46
C ASN A 16 -2.30 13.60 5.35
N TYR A 17 -2.84 14.76 5.72
CA TYR A 17 -3.26 15.77 4.76
C TYR A 17 -2.06 16.43 4.07
N THR A 18 -1.05 16.83 4.85
CA THR A 18 0.21 17.41 4.34
C THR A 18 0.96 16.42 3.44
N LEU A 19 1.04 15.15 3.84
CA LEU A 19 1.65 14.11 3.02
C LEU A 19 0.84 13.86 1.74
N GLY A 20 -0.50 13.82 1.83
CA GLY A 20 -1.40 13.70 0.69
C GLY A 20 -1.21 14.83 -0.34
N LEU A 21 -1.05 16.06 0.15
CA LEU A 21 -0.70 17.23 -0.67
C LEU A 21 0.71 17.17 -1.26
N ALA A 22 1.68 16.63 -0.51
CA ALA A 22 3.04 16.49 -1.02
C ALA A 22 3.09 15.47 -2.17
N VAL A 23 2.42 14.33 -2.02
CA VAL A 23 2.39 13.29 -3.06
C VAL A 23 1.49 13.66 -4.23
N SER A 24 0.47 14.52 -4.04
CA SER A 24 -0.34 15.02 -5.16
C SER A 24 0.48 15.86 -6.13
N LYS A 25 1.61 16.45 -5.73
CA LYS A 25 2.52 17.16 -6.65
C LYS A 25 3.14 16.24 -7.70
N VAL A 26 3.15 14.93 -7.48
CA VAL A 26 3.61 13.93 -8.46
C VAL A 26 2.63 13.81 -9.65
N GLY A 27 1.41 14.35 -9.52
CA GLY A 27 0.43 14.40 -10.60
C GLY A 27 -0.16 13.03 -10.91
N ARG A 28 -0.56 12.81 -12.17
CA ARG A 28 -1.21 11.57 -12.62
C ARG A 28 -0.36 10.31 -12.46
N VAL A 29 0.96 10.45 -12.35
CA VAL A 29 1.89 9.33 -12.06
C VAL A 29 1.59 8.71 -10.70
N PHE A 30 0.97 9.46 -9.78
CA PHE A 30 0.55 8.97 -8.48
C PHE A 30 -0.34 7.71 -8.55
N VAL A 31 -1.14 7.57 -9.60
CA VAL A 31 -2.02 6.39 -9.80
C VAL A 31 -1.23 5.08 -9.88
N VAL A 32 -0.03 5.11 -10.47
CA VAL A 32 0.85 3.93 -10.58
C VAL A 32 1.69 3.76 -9.31
N LEU A 33 1.98 4.86 -8.60
CA LEU A 33 2.75 4.85 -7.36
C LEU A 33 1.91 4.54 -6.12
N SER A 34 0.58 4.67 -6.20
CA SER A 34 -0.32 4.47 -5.07
C SER A 34 -0.21 3.07 -4.46
N PRO A 35 -0.06 1.96 -5.22
CA PRO A 35 0.11 0.65 -4.61
C PRO A 35 1.46 0.49 -3.92
N PHE A 36 2.50 1.23 -4.34
CA PHE A 36 3.81 1.20 -3.68
C PHE A 36 3.77 1.87 -2.30
N LEU A 37 2.95 2.91 -2.10
CA LEU A 37 2.70 3.45 -0.77
C LEU A 37 2.02 2.42 0.15
N GLY A 38 1.02 1.70 -0.37
CA GLY A 38 0.40 0.58 0.33
C GLY A 38 1.40 -0.53 0.65
N TRP A 39 2.26 -0.85 -0.32
CA TRP A 39 3.34 -1.83 -0.19
C TRP A 39 4.27 -1.49 0.97
N VAL A 40 4.76 -0.25 1.06
CA VAL A 40 5.61 0.19 2.19
C VAL A 40 4.89 0.00 3.53
N ALA A 41 3.60 0.36 3.62
CA ALA A 41 2.79 0.10 4.81
C ALA A 41 2.73 -1.39 5.16
N GLY A 42 2.52 -2.25 4.16
CA GLY A 42 2.44 -3.71 4.33
C GLY A 42 3.75 -4.35 4.78
N VAL A 43 4.89 -3.90 4.22
CA VAL A 43 6.23 -4.36 4.60
C VAL A 43 6.53 -4.01 6.06
N LEU A 44 6.28 -2.76 6.44
CA LEU A 44 6.61 -2.25 7.78
C LEU A 44 5.66 -2.79 8.85
N SER A 45 4.36 -2.81 8.56
CA SER A 45 3.34 -3.16 9.55
C SER A 45 3.03 -4.65 9.61
N GLY A 46 3.24 -5.40 8.52
CA GLY A 46 2.78 -6.79 8.42
C GLY A 46 1.25 -6.98 8.52
N SER A 47 0.46 -5.90 8.55
CA SER A 47 -0.99 -5.90 8.78
C SER A 47 -1.69 -4.86 7.91
N ASP A 48 -2.75 -5.27 7.20
CA ASP A 48 -3.47 -4.37 6.28
C ASP A 48 -4.32 -3.37 7.07
N THR A 49 -4.89 -3.79 8.20
CA THR A 49 -5.64 -2.88 9.08
C THR A 49 -4.78 -1.72 9.54
N SER A 50 -3.56 -2.02 9.98
CA SER A 50 -2.61 -1.01 10.48
C SER A 50 -2.02 -0.17 9.33
N GLY A 51 -1.72 -0.78 8.19
CA GLY A 51 -1.26 -0.07 6.99
C GLY A 51 -2.32 0.87 6.39
N ASN A 52 -3.58 0.44 6.38
CA ASN A 52 -4.71 1.27 5.93
C ASN A 52 -4.99 2.42 6.91
N ALA A 53 -4.85 2.18 8.22
CA ALA A 53 -4.96 3.25 9.20
C ALA A 53 -3.88 4.33 8.99
N LEU A 54 -2.64 3.91 8.69
CA LEU A 54 -1.51 4.82 8.46
C LEU A 54 -1.65 5.64 7.17
N PHE A 55 -1.83 4.99 6.01
CA PHE A 55 -1.74 5.66 4.70
C PHE A 55 -3.03 5.70 3.89
N GLY A 56 -4.10 5.02 4.34
CA GLY A 56 -5.37 5.02 3.62
C GLY A 56 -5.98 6.42 3.50
N ASN A 57 -5.94 7.22 4.57
CA ASN A 57 -6.44 8.59 4.53
C ASN A 57 -5.59 9.49 3.61
N LEU A 58 -4.26 9.35 3.66
CA LEU A 58 -3.32 10.05 2.77
C LEU A 58 -3.69 9.81 1.29
N GLN A 59 -3.98 8.55 0.92
CA GLN A 59 -4.37 8.17 -0.44
C GLN A 59 -5.68 8.82 -0.88
N VAL A 60 -6.66 8.87 0.03
CA VAL A 60 -7.95 9.55 -0.20
C VAL A 60 -7.76 11.06 -0.37
N VAL A 61 -6.92 11.69 0.46
CA VAL A 61 -6.59 13.12 0.32
C VAL A 61 -5.90 13.38 -1.02
N ALA A 62 -4.88 12.60 -1.36
CA ALA A 62 -4.18 12.74 -2.63
C ALA A 62 -5.11 12.54 -3.84
N ALA A 63 -6.02 11.57 -3.77
CA ALA A 63 -7.04 11.34 -4.80
C ALA A 63 -7.94 12.56 -5.01
N ARG A 64 -8.42 13.17 -3.92
CA ARG A 64 -9.26 14.38 -3.99
C ARG A 64 -8.51 15.55 -4.61
N GLN A 65 -7.24 15.74 -4.25
CA GLN A 65 -6.41 16.83 -4.81
C GLN A 65 -6.09 16.63 -6.29
N LEU A 66 -6.00 15.37 -6.74
CA LEU A 66 -5.70 15.01 -8.13
C LEU A 66 -6.95 14.79 -8.99
N ASN A 67 -8.16 14.99 -8.46
CA ASN A 67 -9.43 14.62 -9.11
C ASN A 67 -9.46 13.14 -9.57
N LEU A 68 -8.94 12.24 -8.74
CA LEU A 68 -8.97 10.79 -8.93
C LEU A 68 -10.04 10.14 -8.06
N ASN A 69 -10.39 8.88 -8.33
CA ASN A 69 -11.39 8.18 -7.53
C ASN A 69 -10.81 7.79 -6.14
N PRO A 70 -11.38 8.28 -5.03
CA PRO A 70 -10.85 8.00 -3.70
C PRO A 70 -11.03 6.54 -3.25
N VAL A 71 -12.08 5.83 -3.70
CA VAL A 71 -12.25 4.39 -3.42
C VAL A 71 -11.20 3.59 -4.14
N LEU A 72 -10.89 3.91 -5.40
CA LEU A 72 -9.86 3.21 -6.14
C LEU A 72 -8.49 3.35 -5.46
N LEU A 73 -8.15 4.56 -5.01
CA LEU A 73 -6.87 4.81 -4.37
C LEU A 73 -6.79 4.20 -2.96
N ALA A 74 -7.89 4.23 -2.20
CA ALA A 74 -7.99 3.50 -0.92
C ALA A 74 -7.86 1.98 -1.12
N ALA A 75 -8.53 1.42 -2.14
CA ALA A 75 -8.42 0.00 -2.49
C ALA A 75 -6.99 -0.36 -2.94
N SER A 76 -6.35 0.52 -3.71
CA SER A 76 -4.96 0.34 -4.14
C SER A 76 -3.98 0.28 -2.97
N ASN A 77 -4.25 1.04 -1.89
CA ASN A 77 -3.46 0.99 -0.67
C ASN A 77 -3.54 -0.38 -0.02
N SER A 78 -4.75 -0.91 0.11
CA SER A 78 -4.97 -2.22 0.72
C SER A 78 -4.38 -3.35 -0.12
N ALA A 79 -4.58 -3.30 -1.44
CA ALA A 79 -4.04 -4.29 -2.36
C ALA A 79 -2.49 -4.25 -2.43
N GLY A 80 -1.90 -3.06 -2.42
CA GLY A 80 -0.45 -2.89 -2.31
C GLY A 80 0.10 -3.42 -0.98
N GLY A 81 -0.64 -3.21 0.11
CA GLY A 81 -0.31 -3.74 1.44
C GLY A 81 -0.15 -5.27 1.46
N VAL A 82 -1.07 -5.99 0.80
CA VAL A 82 -0.98 -7.46 0.64
C VAL A 82 0.31 -7.86 -0.09
N MET A 83 0.69 -7.10 -1.13
CA MET A 83 1.92 -7.38 -1.86
C MET A 83 3.17 -7.13 -0.99
N GLY A 84 3.16 -6.06 -0.18
CA GLY A 84 4.25 -5.76 0.75
C GLY A 84 4.39 -6.76 1.89
N LYS A 85 3.27 -7.29 2.38
CA LYS A 85 3.26 -8.33 3.42
C LYS A 85 4.03 -9.58 3.05
N MET A 86 4.17 -9.92 1.77
CA MET A 86 4.96 -11.09 1.34
C MET A 86 6.42 -11.04 1.79
N ILE A 87 6.95 -9.84 2.04
CA ILE A 87 8.33 -9.64 2.49
C ILE A 87 8.43 -9.08 3.90
N SER A 88 7.33 -9.03 4.66
CA SER A 88 7.40 -8.57 6.03
C SER A 88 8.23 -9.56 6.86
N PRO A 89 9.14 -9.07 7.74
CA PRO A 89 9.96 -9.94 8.57
C PRO A 89 9.14 -10.95 9.38
N GLN A 90 7.96 -10.53 9.85
CA GLN A 90 7.04 -11.36 10.62
C GLN A 90 6.47 -12.53 9.79
N ASN A 91 6.06 -12.26 8.55
CA ASN A 91 5.50 -13.30 7.67
C ASN A 91 6.58 -14.27 7.21
N ILE A 92 7.78 -13.77 6.88
CA ILE A 92 8.92 -14.61 6.51
C ILE A 92 9.34 -15.49 7.68
N ALA A 93 9.54 -14.91 8.87
CA ALA A 93 9.95 -15.68 10.05
C ALA A 93 8.92 -16.78 10.40
N THR A 94 7.63 -16.46 10.28
CA THR A 94 6.56 -17.45 10.51
C THR A 94 6.59 -18.55 9.46
N GLY A 95 6.70 -18.22 8.16
CA GLY A 95 6.76 -19.22 7.09
C GLY A 95 8.01 -20.11 7.14
N VAL A 96 9.15 -19.55 7.51
CA VAL A 96 10.41 -20.28 7.66
C VAL A 96 10.40 -21.22 8.87
N SER A 97 9.65 -20.88 9.93
CA SER A 97 9.58 -21.72 11.14
C SER A 97 8.80 -23.03 10.96
N VAL A 98 7.94 -23.11 9.94
CA VAL A 98 7.09 -24.28 9.62
C VAL A 98 7.55 -25.04 8.37
N THR A 99 8.71 -24.68 7.80
CA THR A 99 9.29 -25.31 6.61
C THR A 99 10.72 -25.76 6.89
N ASP A 100 11.30 -26.57 6.00
CA ASP A 100 12.70 -27.01 6.08
C ASP A 100 13.73 -25.88 5.81
N LEU A 101 13.26 -24.63 5.71
CA LEU A 101 14.08 -23.46 5.40
C LEU A 101 14.54 -22.70 6.65
N LYS A 102 14.41 -23.29 7.85
CA LYS A 102 14.77 -22.65 9.13
C LYS A 102 16.19 -22.05 9.10
N GLY A 103 16.31 -20.77 9.44
CA GLY A 103 17.58 -20.02 9.38
C GLY A 103 17.98 -19.54 7.98
N GLN A 104 17.11 -19.71 6.97
CA GLN A 104 17.29 -19.20 5.62
C GLN A 104 16.34 -18.03 5.29
N GLU A 105 16.00 -17.19 6.28
CA GLU A 105 15.08 -16.06 6.07
C GLU A 105 15.55 -15.13 4.94
N GLY A 106 16.87 -14.92 4.83
CA GLY A 106 17.47 -14.08 3.79
C GLY A 106 17.27 -14.63 2.37
N VAL A 107 17.32 -15.95 2.19
CA VAL A 107 17.09 -16.60 0.88
C VAL A 107 15.63 -16.48 0.48
N VAL A 108 14.72 -16.71 1.42
CA VAL A 108 13.28 -16.54 1.22
C VAL A 108 12.98 -15.09 0.87
N PHE A 109 13.48 -14.12 1.65
CA PHE A 109 13.33 -12.70 1.40
C PHE A 109 13.81 -12.30 0.00
N ALA A 110 15.03 -12.69 -0.38
CA ALA A 110 15.59 -12.32 -1.68
C ALA A 110 14.76 -12.86 -2.85
N ARG A 111 14.17 -14.06 -2.69
CA ARG A 111 13.30 -14.65 -3.71
C ARG A 111 11.92 -14.00 -3.73
N THR A 112 11.30 -13.76 -2.57
CA THR A 112 9.95 -13.16 -2.49
C THR A 112 9.96 -11.67 -2.81
N PHE A 113 11.05 -10.95 -2.57
CA PHE A 113 11.21 -9.54 -2.92
C PHE A 113 10.93 -9.25 -4.39
N ARG A 114 11.49 -10.05 -5.30
CA ARG A 114 11.26 -9.87 -6.74
C ARG A 114 9.79 -10.05 -7.10
N HIS A 115 9.14 -11.06 -6.54
CA HIS A 115 7.72 -11.34 -6.78
C HIS A 115 6.84 -10.22 -6.22
N SER A 116 7.16 -9.74 -5.03
CA SER A 116 6.44 -8.67 -4.33
C SER A 116 6.49 -7.36 -5.11
N VAL A 117 7.66 -6.95 -5.60
CA VAL A 117 7.81 -5.74 -6.42
C VAL A 117 7.12 -5.89 -7.76
N PHE A 118 7.28 -7.03 -8.43
CA PHE A 118 6.65 -7.28 -9.74
C PHE A 118 5.12 -7.24 -9.66
N LEU A 119 4.52 -7.90 -8.67
CA LEU A 119 3.07 -7.89 -8.46
C LEU A 119 2.55 -6.49 -8.10
N THR A 120 3.31 -5.72 -7.32
CA THR A 120 2.95 -4.33 -7.00
C THR A 120 2.97 -3.44 -8.24
N LEU A 121 3.94 -3.65 -9.15
CA LEU A 121 4.01 -2.93 -10.41
C LEU A 121 2.83 -3.28 -11.33
N LEU A 122 2.49 -4.56 -11.44
CA LEU A 122 1.28 -5.00 -12.16
C LEU A 122 0.00 -4.39 -11.58
N LEU A 123 -0.09 -4.32 -10.26
CA LEU A 123 -1.21 -3.65 -9.58
C LEU A 123 -1.27 -2.15 -9.92
N GLY A 124 -0.13 -1.46 -10.01
CA GLY A 124 -0.06 -0.06 -10.46
C GLY A 124 -0.58 0.14 -11.89
N VAL A 125 -0.24 -0.79 -12.80
CA VAL A 125 -0.80 -0.79 -14.16
C VAL A 125 -2.30 -1.02 -14.14
N LEU A 126 -2.78 -1.97 -13.35
CA LEU A 126 -4.21 -2.29 -13.24
C LEU A 126 -5.03 -1.12 -12.65
N VAL A 127 -4.50 -0.44 -11.63
CA VAL A 127 -5.11 0.76 -11.06
C VAL A 127 -5.17 1.89 -12.10
N ALA A 128 -4.12 2.06 -12.90
CA ALA A 128 -4.13 3.03 -14.00
C ALA A 128 -5.19 2.70 -15.08
N LEU A 129 -5.34 1.42 -15.43
CA LEU A 129 -6.39 0.98 -16.36
C LEU A 129 -7.79 1.25 -15.82
N TYR A 130 -8.07 0.97 -14.54
CA TYR A 130 -9.37 1.30 -13.94
C TYR A 130 -9.62 2.80 -13.86
N GLN A 131 -8.60 3.60 -13.58
CA GLN A 131 -8.75 5.05 -13.47
C GLN A 131 -8.98 5.73 -14.84
N PHE A 132 -8.32 5.27 -15.91
CA PHE A 132 -8.33 5.97 -17.22
C PHE A 132 -9.14 5.27 -18.31
N VAL A 133 -9.28 3.94 -18.28
CA VAL A 133 -9.91 3.16 -19.37
C VAL A 133 -11.29 2.65 -18.98
N PHE A 134 -11.46 2.18 -17.73
CA PHE A 134 -12.71 1.57 -17.26
C PHE A 134 -13.27 2.23 -15.99
N PRO A 135 -13.58 3.55 -16.00
CA PRO A 135 -14.08 4.24 -14.82
C PRO A 135 -15.44 3.69 -14.33
N GLY A 136 -16.22 3.06 -15.20
CA GLY A 136 -17.54 2.47 -14.87
C GLY A 136 -17.50 1.18 -14.04
N VAL A 137 -16.32 0.57 -13.84
CA VAL A 137 -16.15 -0.60 -12.95
C VAL A 137 -16.01 -0.17 -11.50
N ILE A 138 -15.65 1.10 -11.25
CA ILE A 138 -15.46 1.61 -9.90
C ILE A 138 -16.84 1.95 -9.32
N PRO A 139 -17.18 1.47 -8.11
CA PRO A 139 -18.45 1.80 -7.49
C PRO A 139 -18.64 3.32 -7.43
N PRO A 140 -19.81 3.85 -7.84
CA PRO A 140 -20.14 5.24 -7.55
C PRO A 140 -20.26 5.40 -6.03
N HIS A 141 -19.71 6.50 -5.52
CA HIS A 141 -19.86 6.90 -4.12
C HIS A 141 -21.16 7.65 -3.93
#